data_AF-A0A8X6F094-F1
#
_entry.id   AF-A0A8X6F094-F1
#
_cell.length_a   1.000
_cell.length_b   1.000
_cell.length_c   1.000
_cell.angle_alpha   90.00
_cell.angle_beta   90.00
_cell.angle_gamma   90.00
#
_symmetry.space_group_name_H-M   'P 1'
#
loop_
_entity.id
_entity.type
_entity.pdbx_description
1 polymer ?
#
loop_
_entity_poly.entity_id
_entity_poly.type
_entity_poly.pdbx_seq_one_letter_code
_entity_poly.pdbx_strand_id
1 'polypeptide(L)'
;MQSSGLLNAIQYEIGRTLVACSNTLICNATNNPAETFMSQLCKISGGKRIDFSKSGGFNRRANIAVLAFQSPAQQFHEKAYKRIALKSPSTPLTKFLSSRRNRYLKQIQRRKLFPNSKKLKLRQNATDSNYGENVERPDVPKQIYDNLMENHLLKLKVQNNCDIEAETRGQASSERWRYERSLSLSSSFFKDIACRKTSTKCSKLVMRIVYDRDLCNAAMKYGLANEEIARKQYEKEYETEVKICGLFVDKHKPFLCASPDGLVGDDGLIEIKCPYSARFELNLLEFLIAKKK
;
A
#
# COMPACT_ATOMS: atom_id res chain seq x y z
N MET A 1 27.18 43.28 0.23
CA MET A 1 25.77 43.04 0.62
C MET A 1 25.21 41.72 0.04
N GLN A 2 25.96 40.60 0.10
CA GLN A 2 25.51 39.31 -0.44
C GLN A 2 25.55 38.16 0.58
N SER A 3 25.74 38.46 1.87
CA SER A 3 26.00 37.45 2.90
C SER A 3 24.99 37.43 4.04
N SER A 4 23.86 38.11 3.93
CA SER A 4 22.76 37.99 4.90
C SER A 4 21.40 38.27 4.26
N GLY A 5 20.48 37.33 4.41
CA GLY A 5 19.12 37.42 3.88
C GLY A 5 18.47 36.07 3.65
N LEU A 6 17.14 36.05 3.68
CA LEU A 6 16.30 34.86 3.47
C LEU A 6 16.66 34.11 2.17
N LEU A 7 17.09 34.84 1.14
CA LEU A 7 17.55 34.28 -0.13
C LEU A 7 18.75 33.34 0.06
N ASN A 8 19.72 33.73 0.89
CA ASN A 8 20.92 32.93 1.16
C ASN A 8 20.57 31.70 2.00
N ALA A 9 19.61 31.81 2.93
CA ALA A 9 19.09 30.68 3.70
C ALA A 9 18.32 29.68 2.81
N ILE A 10 17.54 30.17 1.85
CA ILE A 10 16.85 29.34 0.87
C ILE A 10 17.85 28.63 -0.05
N GLN A 11 18.86 29.35 -0.56
CA GLN A 11 19.90 28.78 -1.42
C GLN A 11 20.75 27.73 -0.68
N TYR A 12 21.10 28.00 0.58
CA TYR A 12 21.79 27.04 1.45
C TYR A 12 20.99 25.76 1.63
N GLU A 13 19.68 25.88 1.86
CA GLU A 13 18.84 24.71 2.14
C GLU A 13 18.50 23.90 0.88
N ILE A 14 18.37 24.58 -0.27
CA ILE A 14 18.31 23.93 -1.58
C ILE A 14 19.63 23.17 -1.85
N GLY A 15 20.78 23.81 -1.61
CA GLY A 15 22.09 23.18 -1.77
C GLY A 15 22.26 21.94 -0.88
N ARG A 16 21.89 22.04 0.41
CA ARG A 16 21.92 20.92 1.37
C ARG A 16 21.06 19.75 0.89
N THR A 17 19.87 20.04 0.37
CA THR A 17 18.92 19.01 -0.11
C THR A 17 19.42 18.35 -1.41
N LEU A 18 19.98 19.13 -2.34
CA LEU A 18 20.55 18.61 -3.59
C LEU A 18 21.76 17.71 -3.34
N VAL A 19 22.64 18.10 -2.42
CA VAL A 19 23.81 17.28 -2.03
C VAL A 19 23.37 15.97 -1.38
N ALA A 20 22.38 16.02 -0.47
CA ALA A 20 21.83 14.83 0.17
C ALA A 20 21.13 13.86 -0.81
N CYS A 21 20.59 14.38 -1.92
CA CYS A 21 19.89 13.61 -2.96
C CYS A 21 20.74 13.33 -4.21
N SER A 22 22.04 13.61 -4.18
CA SER A 22 22.96 13.45 -5.32
C SER A 22 22.98 12.01 -5.87
N ASN A 23 23.05 11.01 -4.98
CA ASN A 23 23.04 9.59 -5.36
C ASN A 23 21.71 9.16 -6.03
N THR A 24 20.58 9.79 -5.67
CA THR A 24 19.27 9.51 -6.28
C THR A 24 19.07 10.19 -7.63
N LEU A 25 19.73 11.33 -7.86
CA LEU A 25 19.73 12.06 -9.14
C LEU A 25 20.53 11.32 -10.22
N ILE A 26 21.64 10.68 -9.85
CA ILE A 26 22.43 9.82 -10.76
C ILE A 26 21.58 8.66 -11.30
N CYS A 27 20.66 8.13 -10.50
CA CYS A 27 19.81 7.00 -10.86
C CYS A 27 18.44 7.40 -11.43
N ASN A 28 18.22 8.69 -11.74
CA ASN A 28 16.98 9.23 -12.34
C ASN A 28 15.68 8.86 -11.57
N ALA A 29 15.76 8.70 -10.26
CA ALA A 29 14.61 8.43 -9.41
C ALA A 29 13.89 9.76 -9.10
N THR A 30 12.68 9.96 -9.61
CA THR A 30 11.93 11.22 -9.45
C THR A 30 11.42 11.41 -8.02
N ASN A 31 12.20 12.08 -7.18
CA ASN A 31 11.75 12.68 -5.93
C ASN A 31 11.93 14.19 -6.00
N ASN A 32 11.31 14.82 -6.99
CA ASN A 32 11.42 16.26 -7.21
C ASN A 32 10.90 17.04 -5.97
N PRO A 33 11.78 17.75 -5.23
CA PRO A 33 11.34 18.57 -4.10
C PRO A 33 10.38 19.67 -4.54
N ALA A 34 10.47 20.14 -5.80
CA ALA A 34 9.51 21.07 -6.38
C ALA A 34 8.13 20.44 -6.56
N GLU A 35 8.02 19.14 -6.87
CA GLU A 35 6.72 18.45 -6.89
C GLU A 35 6.13 18.29 -5.48
N THR A 36 6.99 18.12 -4.47
CA THR A 36 6.55 18.01 -3.07
C THR A 36 6.08 19.36 -2.54
N PHE A 37 6.80 20.44 -2.85
CA PHE A 37 6.39 21.82 -2.59
C PHE A 37 5.09 22.16 -3.34
N MET A 38 5.00 21.84 -4.62
CA MET A 38 3.80 22.08 -5.42
C MET A 38 2.62 21.22 -4.96
N SER A 39 2.85 20.01 -4.47
CA SER A 39 1.83 19.14 -3.87
C SER A 39 1.29 19.71 -2.57
N GLN A 40 2.18 20.20 -1.68
CA GLN A 40 1.81 20.90 -0.45
C GLN A 40 1.04 22.20 -0.77
N LEU A 41 1.54 22.99 -1.72
CA LEU A 41 0.91 24.23 -2.18
C LEU A 41 -0.45 23.97 -2.82
N CYS A 42 -0.62 22.93 -3.64
CA CYS A 42 -1.89 22.50 -4.23
C CYS A 42 -2.89 22.00 -3.18
N LYS A 43 -2.42 21.35 -2.11
CA LYS A 43 -3.29 20.92 -1.00
C LYS A 43 -3.80 22.12 -0.19
N ILE A 44 -2.94 23.10 0.08
CA ILE A 44 -3.29 24.32 0.84
C ILE A 44 -4.15 25.27 0.00
N SER A 45 -3.89 25.38 -1.31
CA SER A 45 -4.66 26.23 -2.24
C SER A 45 -5.99 25.63 -2.69
N GLY A 46 -6.33 24.40 -2.27
CA GLY A 46 -7.51 23.66 -2.72
C GLY A 46 -7.33 23.16 -4.15
N GLY A 47 -6.94 21.89 -4.30
CA GLY A 47 -6.38 21.34 -5.54
C GLY A 47 -7.19 21.58 -6.81
N LYS A 48 -6.47 21.92 -7.89
CA LYS A 48 -6.78 21.77 -9.34
C LYS A 48 -8.19 22.09 -9.87
N ARG A 49 -9.08 22.73 -9.10
CA ARG A 49 -10.24 23.44 -9.65
C ARG A 49 -9.98 24.92 -9.46
N ILE A 50 -9.47 25.54 -10.52
CA ILE A 50 -9.47 26.99 -10.66
C ILE A 50 -10.94 27.40 -10.69
N ASP A 51 -11.45 27.76 -9.52
CA ASP A 51 -12.77 28.36 -9.38
C ASP A 51 -12.63 29.81 -9.87
N PHE A 52 -12.78 30.02 -11.19
CA PHE A 52 -12.69 31.32 -11.85
C PHE A 52 -13.72 32.33 -11.32
N SER A 53 -14.66 31.89 -10.47
CA SER A 53 -15.68 32.70 -9.82
C SER A 53 -15.18 33.57 -8.66
N LYS A 54 -13.96 33.33 -8.15
CA LYS A 54 -13.42 34.07 -6.99
C LYS A 54 -12.42 35.15 -7.45
N SER A 55 -12.87 36.40 -7.48
CA SER A 55 -12.04 37.56 -7.84
C SER A 55 -10.92 37.82 -6.82
N GLY A 56 -9.73 37.32 -7.13
CA GLY A 56 -8.52 37.58 -6.37
C GLY A 56 -7.34 36.79 -6.94
N GLY A 57 -6.41 37.48 -7.60
CA GLY A 57 -5.22 36.87 -8.19
C GLY A 57 -4.38 36.07 -7.19
N PHE A 58 -3.48 35.23 -7.69
CA PHE A 58 -2.58 34.37 -6.91
C PHE A 58 -1.92 35.11 -5.74
N ASN A 59 -1.40 36.32 -5.98
CA ASN A 59 -0.78 37.17 -4.97
C ASN A 59 -1.72 37.54 -3.81
N ARG A 60 -3.00 37.80 -4.09
CA ARG A 60 -3.98 38.12 -3.04
C ARG A 60 -4.20 36.94 -2.10
N ARG A 61 -4.24 35.72 -2.65
CA ARG A 61 -4.43 34.48 -1.89
C ARG A 61 -3.18 34.13 -1.07
N ALA A 62 -1.99 34.31 -1.63
CA ALA A 62 -0.73 34.16 -0.91
C ALA A 62 -0.63 35.15 0.27
N ASN A 63 -0.97 36.43 0.03
CA ASN A 63 -0.98 37.46 1.07
C ASN A 63 -1.98 37.16 2.20
N ILE A 64 -3.20 36.69 1.87
CA ILE A 64 -4.19 36.28 2.87
C ILE A 64 -3.67 35.11 3.71
N ALA A 65 -3.00 34.12 3.10
CA ALA A 65 -2.45 32.97 3.81
C ALA A 65 -1.31 33.37 4.77
N VAL A 66 -0.43 34.28 4.34
CA VAL A 66 0.65 34.82 5.20
C VAL A 66 0.06 35.61 6.37
N LEU A 67 -0.92 36.48 6.10
CA LEU A 67 -1.62 37.22 7.15
C LEU A 67 -2.35 36.28 8.12
N ALA A 68 -2.96 35.20 7.63
CA ALA A 68 -3.62 34.21 8.50
C ALA A 68 -2.65 33.47 9.43
N PHE A 69 -1.36 33.40 9.11
CA PHE A 69 -0.35 32.68 9.89
C PHE A 69 0.33 33.54 10.97
N GLN A 70 0.26 34.87 10.84
CA GLN A 70 0.83 35.79 11.82
C GLN A 70 -0.17 36.06 12.95
N SER A 71 0.18 35.74 14.20
CA SER A 71 -0.52 36.28 15.39
C SER A 71 -0.10 37.75 15.54
N PRO A 72 -0.98 38.77 15.35
CA PRO A 72 -2.39 38.87 15.75
C PRO A 72 -3.41 38.95 14.60
N ALA A 73 -3.00 38.67 13.35
CA ALA A 73 -3.81 38.90 12.16
C ALA A 73 -5.07 38.02 12.05
N GLN A 74 -5.08 36.86 12.72
CA GLN A 74 -6.29 36.03 12.89
C GLN A 74 -7.42 36.77 13.63
N GLN A 75 -7.10 37.74 14.50
CA GLN A 75 -8.08 38.42 15.35
C GLN A 75 -8.73 39.65 14.68
N PHE A 76 -8.04 40.35 13.76
CA PHE A 76 -8.62 41.53 13.12
C PHE A 76 -9.74 41.15 12.15
N HIS A 77 -9.60 40.04 11.42
CA HIS A 77 -10.56 39.63 10.40
C HIS A 77 -11.91 39.28 11.02
N GLU A 78 -11.92 38.60 12.18
CA GLU A 78 -13.15 38.28 12.88
C GLU A 78 -13.89 39.55 13.35
N LYS A 79 -13.16 40.50 13.98
CA LYS A 79 -13.74 41.76 14.47
C LYS A 79 -14.25 42.63 13.32
N ALA A 80 -13.47 42.76 12.24
CA ALA A 80 -13.85 43.52 11.06
C ALA A 80 -15.06 42.90 10.35
N TYR A 81 -15.06 41.58 10.14
CA TYR A 81 -16.18 40.88 9.51
C TYR A 81 -17.45 40.94 10.36
N LYS A 82 -17.35 40.79 11.69
CA LYS A 82 -18.50 40.96 12.60
C LYS A 82 -19.08 42.37 12.55
N ARG A 83 -18.24 43.41 12.42
CA ARG A 83 -18.73 44.79 12.25
C ARG A 83 -19.45 45.00 10.92
N ILE A 84 -18.93 44.43 9.82
CA ILE A 84 -19.50 44.61 8.48
C ILE A 84 -20.74 43.74 8.25
N ALA A 85 -20.67 42.46 8.60
CA ALA A 85 -21.71 41.47 8.29
C ALA A 85 -22.70 41.24 9.45
N LEU A 86 -22.48 41.88 10.61
CA LEU A 86 -23.24 41.71 11.87
C LEU A 86 -23.36 40.26 12.35
N LYS A 87 -22.55 39.35 11.81
CA LYS A 87 -22.58 37.91 12.06
C LYS A 87 -21.16 37.39 12.15
N SER A 88 -20.97 36.28 12.88
CA SER A 88 -19.66 35.63 12.96
C SER A 88 -19.29 35.02 11.60
N PRO A 89 -18.02 35.09 11.18
CA PRO A 89 -17.54 34.38 10.00
C PRO A 89 -17.83 32.87 10.02
N SER A 90 -18.00 32.30 11.22
CA SER A 90 -18.29 30.86 11.42
C SER A 90 -19.75 30.49 11.17
N THR A 91 -20.68 31.46 11.12
CA THR A 91 -22.13 31.20 11.04
C THR A 91 -22.54 30.31 9.85
N PRO A 92 -22.01 30.49 8.62
CA PRO A 92 -22.31 29.60 7.50
C PRO A 92 -21.87 28.15 7.73
N LEU A 93 -20.68 27.96 8.30
CA LEU A 93 -20.14 26.64 8.63
C LEU A 93 -20.99 25.95 9.70
N THR A 94 -21.36 26.67 10.76
CA THR A 94 -22.23 26.15 11.81
C THR A 94 -23.60 25.74 11.27
N LYS A 95 -24.18 26.51 10.34
CA LYS A 95 -25.45 26.18 9.66
C LYS A 95 -25.31 24.95 8.74
N PHE A 96 -24.18 24.79 8.07
CA PHE A 96 -23.90 23.61 7.26
C PHE A 96 -23.76 22.35 8.11
N LEU A 97 -22.98 22.44 9.20
CA LEU A 97 -22.77 21.32 10.13
C LEU A 97 -24.08 20.90 10.81
N SER A 98 -24.92 21.85 11.23
CA SER A 98 -26.24 21.53 11.79
C SER A 98 -27.16 20.88 10.76
N SER A 99 -27.18 21.36 9.52
CA SER A 99 -27.94 20.75 8.42
C SER A 99 -27.48 19.32 8.11
N ARG A 100 -26.17 19.07 8.11
CA ARG A 100 -25.58 17.74 7.91
C ARG A 100 -25.94 16.79 9.05
N ARG A 101 -25.84 17.24 10.31
CA ARG A 101 -26.26 16.48 11.51
C ARG A 101 -27.75 16.13 11.43
N ASN A 102 -28.60 17.07 11.07
CA ASN A 102 -30.04 16.86 10.93
C ASN A 102 -30.36 15.83 9.84
N ARG A 103 -29.64 15.84 8.71
CA ARG A 103 -29.80 14.84 7.64
C ARG A 103 -29.44 13.43 8.12
N TYR A 104 -28.34 13.30 8.86
CA TYR A 104 -27.91 12.04 9.46
C TYR A 104 -28.93 11.49 10.47
N LEU A 105 -29.43 12.34 11.37
CA LEU A 105 -30.46 11.96 12.35
C LEU A 105 -31.76 11.53 11.67
N LYS A 106 -32.23 12.26 10.65
CA LYS A 106 -33.39 11.86 9.83
C LYS A 106 -33.17 10.51 9.15
N GLN A 107 -31.96 10.20 8.70
CA GLN A 107 -31.65 8.90 8.09
C GLN A 107 -31.72 7.77 9.11
N ILE A 108 -31.21 7.97 10.34
CA ILE A 108 -31.34 7.00 11.44
C ILE A 108 -32.81 6.77 11.78
N GLN A 109 -33.59 7.84 11.93
CA GLN A 109 -35.01 7.74 12.27
C GLN A 109 -35.79 7.01 11.18
N ARG A 110 -35.51 7.29 9.90
CA ARG A 110 -36.11 6.59 8.76
C ARG A 110 -35.74 5.10 8.73
N ARG A 111 -34.51 4.72 9.09
CA ARG A 111 -34.10 3.31 9.20
C ARG A 111 -34.83 2.57 10.33
N LYS A 112 -35.12 3.24 11.45
CA LYS A 112 -35.93 2.68 12.54
C LYS A 112 -37.40 2.46 12.13
N LEU A 113 -37.98 3.39 11.36
CA LEU A 113 -39.37 3.31 10.90
C LEU A 113 -39.58 2.30 9.76
N PHE A 114 -38.55 2.05 8.94
CA PHE A 114 -38.60 1.12 7.81
C PHE A 114 -37.48 0.07 7.88
N PRO A 115 -37.52 -0.87 8.84
CA PRO A 115 -36.46 -1.88 9.03
C PRO A 115 -36.28 -2.80 7.82
N ASN A 116 -37.34 -3.02 7.02
CA ASN A 116 -37.33 -3.88 5.83
C ASN A 116 -37.18 -3.12 4.49
N SER A 117 -36.61 -1.92 4.49
CA SER A 117 -36.34 -1.23 3.21
C SER A 117 -35.34 -2.04 2.37
N LYS A 118 -35.82 -2.51 1.21
CA LYS A 118 -35.13 -3.41 0.27
C LYS A 118 -33.64 -3.07 0.17
N LYS A 119 -32.77 -4.07 0.39
CA LYS A 119 -31.32 -3.98 0.13
C LYS A 119 -31.13 -3.33 -1.24
N LEU A 120 -30.41 -2.20 -1.28
CA LEU A 120 -29.97 -1.58 -2.53
C LEU A 120 -29.27 -2.67 -3.36
N LYS A 121 -29.86 -3.05 -4.50
CA LYS A 121 -29.16 -3.88 -5.47
C LYS A 121 -27.92 -3.11 -5.90
N LEU A 122 -26.74 -3.65 -5.60
CA LEU A 122 -25.49 -3.14 -6.15
C LEU A 122 -25.64 -3.10 -7.67
N ARG A 123 -25.51 -1.90 -8.26
CA ARG A 123 -25.35 -1.78 -9.71
C ARG A 123 -24.09 -2.56 -10.08
N GLN A 124 -24.25 -3.64 -10.85
CA GLN A 124 -23.15 -4.24 -11.57
C GLN A 124 -22.76 -3.22 -12.65
N ASN A 125 -21.56 -2.66 -12.55
CA ASN A 125 -21.02 -1.83 -13.62
C ASN A 125 -20.87 -2.74 -14.85
N ALA A 126 -21.52 -2.40 -15.96
CA ALA A 126 -21.25 -3.02 -17.25
C ALA A 126 -19.78 -2.75 -17.59
N THR A 127 -19.02 -3.81 -17.85
CA THR A 127 -17.59 -3.73 -18.18
C THR A 127 -17.40 -3.96 -19.68
N ASP A 128 -16.24 -3.51 -20.15
CA ASP A 128 -15.78 -3.49 -21.54
C ASP A 128 -15.88 -4.88 -22.21
N SER A 129 -16.35 -4.90 -23.46
CA SER A 129 -16.49 -6.10 -24.31
C SER A 129 -15.18 -6.87 -24.46
N ASN A 130 -14.06 -6.16 -24.41
CA ASN A 130 -12.75 -6.74 -24.75
C ASN A 130 -11.90 -7.08 -23.53
N TYR A 131 -12.25 -6.59 -22.34
CA TYR A 131 -11.51 -6.85 -21.10
C TYR A 131 -12.44 -6.79 -19.88
N GLY A 132 -12.77 -7.95 -19.30
CA GLY A 132 -13.60 -7.99 -18.10
C GLY A 132 -13.99 -9.36 -17.57
N GLU A 133 -14.54 -9.34 -16.36
CA GLU A 133 -14.79 -10.41 -15.38
C GLU A 133 -15.57 -11.70 -15.80
N ASN A 134 -15.80 -11.95 -17.09
CA ASN A 134 -16.50 -13.12 -17.65
C ASN A 134 -15.60 -13.97 -18.58
N VAL A 135 -14.28 -13.95 -18.39
CA VAL A 135 -13.37 -14.87 -19.11
C VAL A 135 -13.53 -16.26 -18.50
N GLU A 136 -14.61 -16.95 -18.84
CA GLU A 136 -14.88 -18.33 -18.40
C GLU A 136 -14.03 -19.35 -19.17
N ARG A 137 -13.41 -18.94 -20.29
CA ARG A 137 -12.64 -19.80 -21.18
C ARG A 137 -11.40 -19.08 -21.72
N PRO A 138 -10.30 -19.79 -21.97
CA PRO A 138 -9.16 -19.25 -22.71
C PRO A 138 -9.62 -18.72 -24.08
N ASP A 139 -9.00 -17.63 -24.55
CA ASP A 139 -9.24 -17.07 -25.90
C ASP A 139 -8.78 -18.00 -27.03
N VAL A 140 -8.13 -19.11 -26.66
CA VAL A 140 -7.62 -20.14 -27.55
C VAL A 140 -8.54 -21.38 -27.56
N PRO A 141 -8.65 -22.07 -28.70
CA PRO A 141 -9.31 -23.37 -28.77
C PRO A 141 -8.81 -24.34 -27.71
N LYS A 142 -9.71 -25.16 -27.16
CA LYS A 142 -9.41 -26.10 -26.05
C LYS A 142 -8.19 -26.98 -26.35
N GLN A 143 -8.07 -27.50 -27.56
CA GLN A 143 -6.94 -28.34 -27.96
C GLN A 143 -5.60 -27.59 -27.88
N ILE A 144 -5.57 -26.32 -28.29
CA ILE A 144 -4.38 -25.48 -28.19
C ILE A 144 -4.07 -25.18 -26.72
N TYR A 145 -5.08 -24.90 -25.91
CA TYR A 145 -4.92 -24.69 -24.48
C TYR A 145 -4.31 -25.92 -23.79
N ASP A 146 -4.85 -27.10 -24.04
CA ASP A 146 -4.39 -28.36 -23.44
C ASP A 146 -2.91 -28.62 -23.81
N ASN A 147 -2.54 -28.41 -25.09
CA ASN A 147 -1.14 -28.51 -25.55
C ASN A 147 -0.22 -27.49 -24.86
N LEU A 148 -0.66 -26.23 -24.72
CA LEU A 148 0.13 -25.19 -24.05
C LEU A 148 0.33 -25.51 -22.55
N MET A 149 -0.71 -26.01 -21.90
CA MET A 149 -0.66 -26.44 -20.51
C MET A 149 0.32 -27.61 -20.33
N GLU A 150 0.23 -28.65 -21.16
CA GLU A 150 1.16 -29.78 -21.11
C GLU A 150 2.61 -29.35 -21.35
N ASN A 151 2.85 -28.54 -22.37
CA ASN A 151 4.18 -27.99 -22.65
C ASN A 151 4.74 -27.18 -21.48
N HIS A 152 3.89 -26.37 -20.82
CA HIS A 152 4.28 -25.62 -19.64
C HIS A 152 4.65 -26.55 -18.48
N LEU A 153 3.82 -27.57 -18.19
CA LEU A 153 4.11 -28.54 -17.14
C LEU A 153 5.39 -29.35 -17.41
N LEU A 154 5.64 -29.72 -18.67
CA LEU A 154 6.88 -30.38 -19.08
C LEU A 154 8.10 -29.48 -18.84
N LYS A 155 8.00 -28.19 -19.20
CA LYS A 155 9.07 -27.22 -18.95
C LYS A 155 9.42 -27.11 -17.47
N LEU A 156 8.41 -27.04 -16.59
CA LEU A 156 8.63 -26.98 -15.14
C LEU A 156 9.33 -28.26 -14.61
N LYS A 157 8.94 -29.44 -15.11
CA LYS A 157 9.59 -30.70 -14.72
C LYS A 157 11.07 -30.74 -15.10
N VAL A 158 11.43 -30.25 -16.28
CA VAL A 158 12.81 -30.23 -16.75
C VAL A 158 13.66 -29.27 -15.92
N GLN A 159 13.13 -28.10 -15.56
CA GLN A 159 13.84 -27.11 -14.71
C GLN A 159 14.09 -27.62 -13.29
N ASN A 160 13.20 -28.46 -12.75
CA ASN A 160 13.34 -29.08 -11.43
C ASN A 160 14.48 -30.10 -11.29
N ASN A 161 15.17 -30.47 -12.38
CA ASN A 161 16.31 -31.40 -12.31
C ASN A 161 17.61 -30.75 -11.81
N CYS A 162 17.66 -29.42 -11.72
CA CYS A 162 18.76 -28.69 -11.07
C CYS A 162 18.49 -28.53 -9.57
N ASP A 163 19.53 -28.39 -8.74
CA ASP A 163 19.40 -28.10 -7.30
C ASP A 163 18.90 -26.66 -7.05
N ILE A 164 17.63 -26.41 -7.39
CA ILE A 164 16.95 -25.11 -7.25
C ILE A 164 17.09 -24.58 -5.83
N GLU A 165 16.93 -25.44 -4.81
CA GLU A 165 17.01 -25.06 -3.41
C GLU A 165 18.35 -24.37 -3.12
N ALA A 166 19.47 -25.03 -3.44
CA ALA A 166 20.81 -24.55 -3.11
C ALA A 166 21.12 -23.20 -3.78
N GLU A 167 20.72 -23.05 -5.06
CA GLU A 167 20.96 -21.84 -5.85
C GLU A 167 20.01 -20.69 -5.49
N THR A 168 18.94 -20.98 -4.73
CA THR A 168 17.93 -20.00 -4.32
C THR A 168 17.90 -19.73 -2.82
N ARG A 169 18.90 -20.19 -2.05
CA ARG A 169 19.05 -19.89 -0.61
C ARG A 169 19.14 -18.40 -0.28
N GLY A 170 19.53 -17.57 -1.24
CA GLY A 170 19.47 -16.10 -1.10
C GLY A 170 18.04 -15.53 -1.07
N GLN A 171 17.02 -16.36 -1.29
CA GLN A 171 15.60 -16.01 -1.26
C GLN A 171 15.30 -14.69 -1.99
N ALA A 172 14.72 -13.70 -1.30
CA ALA A 172 14.34 -12.42 -1.88
C ALA A 172 15.50 -11.65 -2.53
N SER A 173 16.75 -11.91 -2.16
CA SER A 173 17.93 -11.32 -2.79
C SER A 173 18.35 -12.02 -4.09
N SER A 174 17.96 -13.29 -4.28
CA SER A 174 18.27 -14.09 -5.46
C SER A 174 17.29 -13.81 -6.60
N GLU A 175 17.81 -13.40 -7.76
CA GLU A 175 17.00 -13.23 -8.97
C GLU A 175 16.41 -14.57 -9.44
N ARG A 176 17.18 -15.65 -9.32
CA ARG A 176 16.71 -16.99 -9.65
C ARG A 176 15.54 -17.40 -8.79
N TRP A 177 15.58 -17.12 -7.48
CA TRP A 177 14.45 -17.39 -6.59
C TRP A 177 13.17 -16.67 -7.04
N ARG A 178 13.28 -15.40 -7.45
CA ARG A 178 12.13 -14.64 -7.98
C ARG A 178 11.63 -15.23 -9.29
N TYR A 179 12.54 -15.60 -10.20
CA TYR A 179 12.21 -16.21 -11.48
C TYR A 179 11.46 -17.54 -11.30
N GLU A 180 12.01 -18.48 -10.54
CA GLU A 180 11.39 -19.78 -10.31
C GLU A 180 10.02 -19.66 -9.60
N ARG A 181 9.90 -18.71 -8.68
CA ARG A 181 8.61 -18.39 -8.04
C ARG A 181 7.59 -17.78 -8.98
N SER A 182 8.01 -17.06 -10.01
CA SER A 182 7.08 -16.49 -11.01
C SER A 182 6.45 -17.58 -11.88
N LEU A 183 7.12 -18.73 -12.01
CA LEU A 183 6.66 -19.87 -12.80
C LEU A 183 5.68 -20.77 -12.03
N SER A 184 5.62 -20.68 -10.70
CA SER A 184 4.87 -21.61 -9.83
C SER A 184 3.98 -20.88 -8.82
N LEU A 185 2.94 -21.58 -8.35
CA LEU A 185 2.07 -21.10 -7.27
C LEU A 185 2.77 -21.27 -5.92
N SER A 186 3.22 -20.14 -5.36
CA SER A 186 3.78 -20.07 -4.01
C SER A 186 2.74 -20.31 -2.91
N SER A 187 3.17 -20.98 -1.84
CA SER A 187 2.43 -21.19 -0.58
C SER A 187 1.72 -19.93 -0.05
N SER A 188 2.32 -18.75 -0.23
CA SER A 188 1.75 -17.44 0.16
C SER A 188 0.36 -17.15 -0.42
N PHE A 189 0.00 -17.74 -1.56
CA PHE A 189 -1.30 -17.54 -2.21
C PHE A 189 -2.34 -18.61 -1.83
N PHE A 190 -1.92 -19.73 -1.22
CA PHE A 190 -2.78 -20.89 -1.03
C PHE A 190 -3.99 -20.63 -0.15
N LYS A 191 -3.84 -19.82 0.89
CA LYS A 191 -4.98 -19.41 1.73
C LYS A 191 -6.08 -18.76 0.90
N ASP A 192 -5.69 -17.84 0.02
CA ASP A 192 -6.64 -17.11 -0.82
C ASP A 192 -7.24 -18.00 -1.90
N ILE A 193 -6.50 -18.98 -2.42
CA ILE A 193 -6.97 -19.98 -3.39
C ILE A 193 -7.97 -20.94 -2.72
N ALA A 194 -7.58 -21.56 -1.62
CA ALA A 194 -8.36 -22.58 -0.92
C ALA A 194 -9.63 -22.02 -0.28
N CYS A 195 -9.59 -20.81 0.28
CA CYS A 195 -10.74 -20.18 0.91
C CYS A 195 -11.61 -19.38 -0.07
N ARG A 196 -11.31 -19.38 -1.38
CA ARG A 196 -12.10 -18.62 -2.37
C ARG A 196 -13.49 -19.24 -2.54
N LYS A 197 -14.52 -18.43 -2.38
CA LYS A 197 -15.89 -18.83 -2.72
C LYS A 197 -16.08 -18.88 -4.23
N THR A 198 -16.89 -19.82 -4.73
CA THR A 198 -17.25 -19.92 -6.14
C THR A 198 -17.86 -18.63 -6.69
N SER A 199 -18.65 -17.92 -5.87
CA SER A 199 -19.24 -16.62 -6.20
C SER A 199 -18.25 -15.45 -6.28
N THR A 200 -17.05 -15.60 -5.72
CA THR A 200 -16.03 -14.54 -5.69
C THR A 200 -15.17 -14.62 -6.95
N LYS A 201 -15.15 -13.53 -7.72
CA LYS A 201 -14.38 -13.41 -8.96
C LYS A 201 -12.89 -13.66 -8.72
N CYS A 202 -12.27 -14.52 -9.55
CA CYS A 202 -10.87 -14.90 -9.42
C CYS A 202 -9.90 -13.92 -10.11
N SER A 203 -10.40 -13.01 -10.96
CA SER A 203 -9.57 -12.09 -11.75
C SER A 203 -8.51 -11.35 -10.92
N LYS A 204 -8.89 -10.78 -9.76
CA LYS A 204 -7.95 -10.07 -8.88
C LYS A 204 -6.86 -10.97 -8.30
N LEU A 205 -7.20 -12.22 -7.99
CA LEU A 205 -6.27 -13.21 -7.48
C LEU A 205 -5.28 -13.61 -8.58
N VAL A 206 -5.79 -13.92 -9.78
CA VAL A 206 -4.98 -14.26 -10.96
C VAL A 206 -4.04 -13.11 -11.31
N MET A 207 -4.54 -11.86 -11.36
CA MET A 207 -3.71 -10.69 -11.63
C MET A 207 -2.57 -10.53 -10.62
N ARG A 208 -2.78 -10.89 -9.35
CA ARG A 208 -1.75 -10.79 -8.31
C ARG A 208 -0.74 -11.94 -8.36
N ILE A 209 -1.13 -13.09 -8.91
CA ILE A 209 -0.24 -14.23 -9.11
C ILE A 209 0.63 -14.01 -10.35
N VAL A 210 0.01 -13.59 -11.46
CA VAL A 210 0.68 -13.46 -12.78
C VAL A 210 1.54 -12.21 -12.86
N TYR A 211 1.05 -11.08 -12.34
CA TYR A 211 1.76 -9.82 -12.38
C TYR A 211 2.35 -9.54 -11.01
N ASP A 212 3.66 -9.77 -10.90
CA ASP A 212 4.39 -9.40 -9.70
C ASP A 212 4.25 -7.88 -9.47
N ARG A 213 4.10 -7.51 -8.20
CA ARG A 213 4.03 -6.10 -7.81
C ARG A 213 5.20 -5.85 -6.87
N ASP A 214 6.05 -4.90 -7.24
CA ASP A 214 7.07 -4.35 -6.35
C ASP A 214 6.40 -3.59 -5.19
N LEU A 215 5.92 -4.34 -4.21
CA LEU A 215 5.28 -3.84 -3.00
C LEU A 215 6.31 -3.83 -1.88
N CYS A 216 7.16 -2.81 -1.85
CA CYS A 216 8.03 -2.59 -0.71
C CYS A 216 7.32 -1.74 0.36
N ASN A 217 6.49 -2.38 1.18
CA ASN A 217 5.80 -1.69 2.27
C ASN A 217 6.62 -1.65 3.57
N ALA A 218 6.31 -0.74 4.49
CA ALA A 218 7.03 -0.59 5.75
C ALA A 218 7.05 -1.88 6.60
N ALA A 219 5.97 -2.67 6.53
CA ALA A 219 5.90 -3.93 7.27
C ALA A 219 6.82 -5.01 6.70
N MET A 220 6.98 -5.07 5.37
CA MET A 220 7.90 -5.98 4.70
C MET A 220 9.35 -5.59 4.98
N LYS A 221 9.69 -4.29 4.91
CA LYS A 221 11.03 -3.82 5.28
C LYS A 221 11.37 -4.16 6.73
N TYR A 222 10.41 -3.97 7.63
CA TYR A 222 10.56 -4.35 9.03
C TYR A 222 10.72 -5.86 9.22
N GLY A 223 9.92 -6.66 8.50
CA GLY A 223 10.07 -8.12 8.44
C GLY A 223 11.50 -8.53 8.09
N LEU A 224 11.96 -8.13 6.90
CA LEU A 224 13.29 -8.46 6.39
C LEU A 224 14.42 -8.04 7.34
N ALA A 225 14.30 -6.87 7.98
CA ALA A 225 15.34 -6.37 8.89
C ALA A 225 15.41 -7.13 10.23
N ASN A 226 14.33 -7.77 10.66
CA ASN A 226 14.24 -8.42 11.98
C ASN A 226 14.17 -9.95 11.91
N GLU A 227 13.97 -10.53 10.74
CA GLU A 227 13.84 -11.97 10.54
C GLU A 227 15.07 -12.73 11.05
N GLU A 228 16.28 -12.26 10.71
CA GLU A 228 17.53 -12.87 11.18
C GLU A 228 17.68 -12.79 12.71
N ILE A 229 17.26 -11.67 13.32
CA ILE A 229 17.30 -11.48 14.77
C ILE A 229 16.35 -12.47 15.45
N ALA A 230 15.12 -12.59 14.94
CA ALA A 230 14.12 -13.53 15.44
C ALA A 230 14.58 -14.99 15.29
N ARG A 231 15.20 -15.34 14.16
CA ARG A 231 15.78 -16.67 13.93
C ARG A 231 16.86 -16.99 14.97
N LYS A 232 17.83 -16.09 15.18
CA LYS A 232 18.91 -16.29 16.18
C LYS A 232 18.37 -16.41 17.61
N GLN A 233 17.31 -15.68 17.93
CA GLN A 233 16.65 -15.79 19.23
C GLN A 233 16.00 -17.17 19.40
N TYR A 234 15.29 -17.66 18.38
CA TYR A 234 14.74 -19.02 18.38
C TYR A 234 15.84 -20.08 18.53
N GLU A 235 16.93 -19.98 17.77
CA GLU A 235 18.06 -20.92 17.86
C GLU A 235 18.65 -20.99 19.27
N LYS A 236 18.77 -19.84 19.94
CA LYS A 236 19.27 -19.74 21.30
C LYS A 236 18.31 -20.30 22.34
N GLU A 237 17.01 -20.01 22.21
CA GLU A 237 15.98 -20.40 23.18
C GLU A 237 15.73 -21.92 23.17
N TYR A 238 15.77 -22.53 21.99
CA TYR A 238 15.52 -23.96 21.81
C TYR A 238 16.80 -24.79 21.62
N GLU A 239 17.98 -24.18 21.77
CA GLU A 239 19.29 -24.81 21.59
C GLU A 239 19.38 -25.66 20.31
N THR A 240 18.79 -25.16 19.22
CA THR A 240 18.65 -25.88 17.94
C THR A 240 19.14 -25.00 16.80
N GLU A 241 19.79 -25.60 15.81
CA GLU A 241 20.22 -24.90 14.59
C GLU A 241 19.07 -24.76 13.58
N VAL A 242 18.88 -23.56 13.03
CA VAL A 242 17.95 -23.29 11.94
C VAL A 242 18.74 -23.14 10.63
N LYS A 243 18.60 -24.10 9.73
CA LYS A 243 19.26 -24.08 8.42
C LYS A 243 18.48 -23.19 7.45
N ILE A 244 19.18 -22.22 6.84
CA ILE A 244 18.63 -21.39 5.76
C ILE A 244 18.38 -22.29 4.55
N CYS A 245 17.24 -22.09 3.90
CA CYS A 245 16.84 -22.85 2.73
C CYS A 245 16.31 -21.94 1.62
N GLY A 246 16.40 -22.45 0.39
CA GLY A 246 15.87 -21.79 -0.79
C GLY A 246 14.43 -22.20 -1.11
N LEU A 247 14.12 -22.20 -2.40
CA LEU A 247 12.83 -22.59 -2.94
C LEU A 247 12.76 -24.11 -3.11
N PHE A 248 11.68 -24.70 -2.60
CA PHE A 248 11.28 -26.08 -2.86
C PHE A 248 10.13 -26.11 -3.85
N VAL A 249 10.27 -26.94 -4.89
CA VAL A 249 9.22 -27.20 -5.87
C VAL A 249 8.71 -28.64 -5.68
N ASP A 250 7.39 -28.83 -5.73
CA ASP A 250 6.80 -30.16 -5.55
C ASP A 250 7.12 -31.07 -6.74
N LYS A 251 7.68 -32.25 -6.45
CA LYS A 251 8.13 -33.23 -7.48
C LYS A 251 6.97 -33.77 -8.32
N HIS A 252 5.79 -33.93 -7.73
CA HIS A 252 4.61 -34.48 -8.41
C HIS A 252 3.75 -33.37 -9.04
N LYS A 253 3.76 -32.17 -8.45
CA LYS A 253 3.00 -30.99 -8.85
C LYS A 253 3.95 -29.81 -9.07
N PRO A 254 4.70 -29.80 -10.18
CA PRO A 254 5.80 -28.86 -10.40
C PRO A 254 5.37 -27.39 -10.53
N PHE A 255 4.06 -27.15 -10.62
CA PHE A 255 3.46 -25.81 -10.57
C PHE A 255 3.25 -25.30 -9.13
N LEU A 256 3.67 -26.04 -8.10
CA LEU A 256 3.57 -25.66 -6.68
C LEU A 256 4.95 -25.49 -6.08
N CYS A 257 5.14 -24.41 -5.32
CA CYS A 257 6.39 -24.15 -4.63
C CYS A 257 6.20 -23.54 -3.23
N ALA A 258 7.22 -23.70 -2.39
CA ALA A 258 7.29 -23.10 -1.06
C ALA A 258 8.74 -22.71 -0.74
N SER A 259 8.92 -21.64 0.03
CA SER A 259 10.23 -21.21 0.54
C SER A 259 10.01 -20.94 2.03
N PRO A 260 10.27 -21.91 2.91
CA PRO A 260 10.17 -21.71 4.35
C PRO A 260 11.26 -20.72 4.83
N ASP A 261 11.05 -20.13 6.00
CA ASP A 261 12.02 -19.19 6.58
C ASP A 261 13.24 -19.95 7.16
N GLY A 262 13.09 -21.25 7.47
CA GLY A 262 14.20 -22.15 7.80
C GLY A 262 13.78 -23.60 8.04
N LEU A 263 14.77 -24.48 8.10
CA LEU A 263 14.62 -25.90 8.43
C LEU A 263 15.21 -26.19 9.82
N VAL A 264 14.56 -27.06 10.57
CA VAL A 264 14.90 -27.36 11.98
C VAL A 264 14.97 -28.87 12.17
N GLY A 265 16.14 -29.38 12.56
CA GLY A 265 16.36 -30.83 12.65
C GLY A 265 16.17 -31.55 11.32
N ASP A 266 15.63 -32.77 11.38
CA ASP A 266 15.43 -33.63 10.19
C ASP A 266 14.08 -33.40 9.50
N ASP A 267 13.01 -33.14 10.27
CA ASP A 267 11.62 -33.06 9.76
C ASP A 267 10.93 -31.73 10.08
N GLY A 268 11.61 -30.78 10.73
CA GLY A 268 11.03 -29.51 11.17
C GLY A 268 11.23 -28.37 10.18
N LEU A 269 10.29 -27.43 10.19
CA LEU A 269 10.41 -26.13 9.52
C LEU A 269 9.99 -25.01 10.44
N ILE A 270 10.48 -23.80 10.17
CA ILE A 270 10.09 -22.59 10.89
C ILE A 270 9.52 -21.56 9.92
N GLU A 271 8.47 -20.87 10.36
CA GLU A 271 7.88 -19.69 9.72
C GLU A 271 7.95 -18.53 10.72
N ILE A 272 8.74 -17.53 10.40
CA ILE A 272 9.01 -16.35 11.23
C ILE A 272 8.10 -15.21 10.78
N LYS A 273 7.53 -14.50 11.74
CA LYS A 273 6.73 -13.31 11.48
C LYS A 273 7.12 -12.18 12.44
N CYS A 274 7.55 -11.06 11.86
CA CYS A 274 7.83 -9.82 12.60
C CYS A 274 6.76 -8.77 12.28
N PRO A 275 5.63 -8.73 13.00
CA PRO A 275 4.53 -7.82 12.71
C PRO A 275 4.88 -6.37 13.05
N TYR A 276 4.94 -5.50 12.04
CA TYR A 276 5.23 -4.07 12.22
C TYR A 276 4.29 -3.33 13.18
N SER A 277 3.04 -3.79 13.30
CA SER A 277 2.08 -3.23 14.26
C SER A 277 2.46 -3.48 15.72
N ALA A 278 3.26 -4.51 16.00
CA ALA A 278 3.70 -4.87 17.35
C ALA A 278 5.09 -4.32 17.71
N ARG A 279 5.70 -3.49 16.85
CA ARG A 279 7.10 -3.05 17.01
C ARG A 279 7.44 -2.28 18.30
N PHE A 280 6.42 -1.82 19.02
CA PHE A 280 6.57 -1.11 20.29
C PHE A 280 5.99 -1.89 21.48
N GLU A 281 5.45 -3.07 21.23
CA GLU A 281 4.85 -3.92 22.26
C GLU A 281 5.97 -4.76 22.90
N LEU A 282 5.92 -4.95 24.21
CA LEU A 282 6.96 -5.66 24.95
C LEU A 282 6.82 -7.19 24.81
N ASN A 283 5.61 -7.68 24.61
CA ASN A 283 5.34 -9.10 24.45
C ASN A 283 4.12 -9.36 23.53
N LEU A 284 4.05 -10.58 23.00
CA LEU A 284 2.99 -11.01 22.08
C LEU A 284 1.59 -10.95 22.72
N LEU A 285 1.50 -11.17 24.04
CA LEU A 285 0.22 -11.20 24.76
C LEU A 285 -0.43 -9.81 24.79
N GLU A 286 0.34 -8.77 25.11
CA GLU A 286 -0.09 -7.37 25.06
C GLU A 286 -0.58 -6.98 23.67
N PHE A 287 0.18 -7.34 22.64
CA PHE A 287 -0.20 -7.09 21.25
C PHE A 287 -1.54 -7.74 20.86
N LEU A 288 -1.75 -9.01 21.25
CA LEU A 288 -2.98 -9.74 20.95
C LEU A 288 -4.19 -9.19 21.70
N ILE A 289 -4.01 -8.72 22.94
CA ILE A 289 -5.06 -8.06 23.73
C ILE A 289 -5.45 -6.72 23.09
N ALA A 290 -4.47 -5.92 22.68
CA ALA A 290 -4.71 -4.63 22.04
C ALA A 290 -5.54 -4.75 20.74
N LYS A 291 -5.36 -5.83 19.98
CA LYS A 291 -6.10 -6.07 18.72
C LYS A 291 -7.54 -6.57 18.86
N LYS A 292 -7.94 -7.05 20.05
CA LYS A 292 -9.30 -7.54 20.31
C LYS A 292 -10.29 -6.43 20.70
N LYS A 293 -9.80 -5.21 20.97
CA LYS A 293 -10.63 -4.01 21.22
C LYS A 293 -10.82 -3.21 19.94
#